data_AF-A0A2V9WY94-F1
#
_entry.id   AF-A0A2V9WY94-F1
#
_cell.length_a   1.000
_cell.length_b   1.000
_cell.length_c   1.000
_cell.angle_alpha   90.00
_cell.angle_beta   90.00
_cell.angle_gamma   90.00
#
_symmetry.space_group_name_H-M   'P 1'
#
loop_
_entity.id
_entity.type
_entity.pdbx_description
1 polymer ?
#
loop_
_entity_poly.entity_id
_entity_poly.type
_entity_poly.pdbx_seq_one_letter_code
_entity_poly.pdbx_strand_id
1 'polypeptide(L)'
;MAALSGTAALGCGDKLLAVGRGLRFQRAYAAHQANLVIYSAGAQGGAALTNAKLQATLRRVVHNVQVARDGAQLDAALKSGQVDVVLIDSADLAGVTRQLQSATSKPVILPIFAKPSKAEFAAAQKEYKFALKASADDFEYVAAIDEAMKLQLKTRTKS
;
A
#
# COMPACT_ATOMS: atom_id res chain seq x y z
N MET A 1 -41.89 -48.18 -21.33
CA MET A 1 -41.76 -48.18 -19.86
C MET A 1 -40.28 -47.99 -19.56
N ALA A 2 -39.75 -46.91 -19.00
CA ALA A 2 -40.30 -45.69 -18.41
C ALA A 2 -39.33 -44.53 -18.70
N ALA A 3 -39.88 -43.33 -18.87
CA ALA A 3 -39.13 -42.08 -18.86
C ALA A 3 -38.70 -41.74 -17.43
N LEU A 4 -37.47 -41.25 -17.23
CA LEU A 4 -37.10 -40.45 -16.07
C LEU A 4 -36.65 -39.06 -16.54
N SER A 5 -37.59 -38.12 -16.48
CA SER A 5 -37.29 -36.70 -16.31
C SER A 5 -36.71 -36.49 -14.91
N GLY A 6 -35.61 -35.75 -14.83
CA GLY A 6 -34.98 -35.35 -13.57
C GLY A 6 -34.22 -34.05 -13.77
N THR A 7 -34.96 -32.94 -13.81
CA THR A 7 -34.46 -31.56 -13.75
C THR A 7 -33.74 -31.31 -12.42
N ALA A 8 -32.41 -31.26 -12.45
CA ALA A 8 -31.64 -30.59 -11.41
C ALA A 8 -31.19 -29.22 -11.96
N ALA A 9 -32.04 -28.23 -11.76
CA ALA A 9 -31.67 -26.83 -11.89
C ALA A 9 -30.58 -26.53 -10.85
N LEU A 10 -29.31 -26.47 -11.28
CA LEU A 10 -28.24 -25.83 -10.51
C LEU A 10 -28.39 -24.32 -10.63
N GLY A 11 -29.33 -23.79 -9.84
CA GLY A 11 -29.34 -22.38 -9.47
C GLY A 11 -28.10 -22.07 -8.62
N CYS A 12 -27.02 -21.64 -9.27
CA CYS A 12 -25.91 -20.89 -8.66
C CYS A 12 -25.49 -19.76 -9.62
N GLY A 13 -26.47 -19.12 -10.24
CA GLY A 13 -26.31 -17.80 -10.84
C GLY A 13 -26.59 -16.75 -9.77
N ASP A 14 -25.69 -15.77 -9.67
CA ASP A 14 -25.81 -14.58 -8.81
C ASP A 14 -25.33 -14.69 -7.35
N LYS A 15 -24.04 -14.96 -7.18
CA LYS A 15 -23.26 -14.37 -6.06
C LYS A 15 -21.74 -14.30 -6.26
N LEU A 16 -21.27 -14.41 -7.50
CA LEU A 16 -19.83 -14.41 -7.82
C LEU A 16 -19.34 -13.14 -8.55
N LEU A 17 -20.16 -12.09 -8.65
CA LEU A 17 -19.71 -10.82 -9.23
C LEU A 17 -18.84 -9.97 -8.27
N ALA A 18 -18.91 -10.20 -6.96
CA ALA A 18 -17.99 -9.58 -5.98
C ALA A 18 -16.70 -10.39 -5.75
N VAL A 19 -16.74 -11.70 -6.00
CA VAL A 19 -15.63 -12.63 -5.73
C VAL A 19 -14.57 -12.62 -6.84
N GLY A 20 -14.93 -12.23 -8.07
CA GLY A 20 -13.98 -12.07 -9.18
C GLY A 20 -12.98 -10.92 -9.01
N ARG A 21 -13.36 -9.85 -8.32
CA ARG A 21 -12.43 -8.74 -8.00
C ARG A 21 -11.48 -9.12 -6.86
N GLY A 22 -11.96 -9.84 -5.85
CA GLY A 22 -11.14 -10.28 -4.70
C GLY A 22 -10.10 -11.34 -5.05
N LEU A 23 -10.43 -12.32 -5.91
CA LEU A 23 -9.50 -13.39 -6.29
C LEU A 23 -8.42 -12.95 -7.30
N ARG A 24 -8.73 -12.02 -8.21
CA ARG A 24 -7.69 -11.37 -9.03
C ARG A 24 -6.76 -10.54 -8.17
N PHE A 25 -7.29 -9.85 -7.16
CA PHE A 25 -6.51 -9.10 -6.19
C PHE A 25 -5.60 -10.03 -5.36
N GLN A 26 -6.10 -11.14 -4.84
CA GLN A 26 -5.26 -12.09 -4.10
C GLN A 26 -4.22 -12.81 -4.98
N ARG A 27 -4.52 -13.14 -6.23
CA ARG A 27 -3.56 -13.84 -7.13
C ARG A 27 -2.53 -12.91 -7.78
N ALA A 28 -2.88 -11.66 -8.09
CA ALA A 28 -1.93 -10.69 -8.62
C ALA A 28 -0.93 -10.21 -7.56
N TYR A 29 -1.34 -10.21 -6.29
CA TYR A 29 -0.52 -9.76 -5.17
C TYR A 29 -0.02 -10.89 -4.26
N ALA A 30 -0.29 -12.16 -4.62
CA ALA A 30 0.27 -13.31 -3.94
C ALA A 30 1.80 -13.26 -4.03
N ALA A 31 2.42 -12.78 -2.95
CA ALA A 31 3.86 -12.78 -2.70
C ALA A 31 4.71 -11.82 -3.54
N HIS A 32 4.36 -10.53 -3.58
CA HIS A 32 5.42 -9.53 -3.76
C HIS A 32 6.28 -9.48 -2.49
N GLN A 33 7.53 -9.97 -2.56
CA GLN A 33 8.54 -9.91 -1.48
C GLN A 33 9.02 -8.47 -1.26
N ALA A 34 8.11 -7.58 -0.89
CA ALA A 34 8.40 -6.20 -0.57
C ALA A 34 8.24 -5.97 0.94
N ASN A 35 9.13 -5.15 1.49
CA ASN A 35 8.98 -4.66 2.86
C ASN A 35 8.47 -3.22 2.83
N LEU A 36 7.31 -3.02 3.46
CA LEU A 36 6.67 -1.72 3.63
C LEU A 36 6.87 -1.24 5.07
N VAL A 37 7.32 0.00 5.21
CA VAL A 37 7.32 0.70 6.50
C VAL A 37 6.22 1.75 6.48
N ILE A 38 5.34 1.72 7.48
CA ILE A 38 4.34 2.75 7.73
C ILE A 38 4.87 3.66 8.83
N TYR A 39 5.16 4.90 8.49
CA TYR A 39 5.60 5.93 9.42
C TYR A 39 4.44 6.84 9.83
N SER A 40 4.21 6.96 11.14
CA SER A 40 3.23 7.89 11.71
C SER A 40 3.76 8.39 13.05
N ALA A 41 4.13 9.68 13.10
CA ALA A 41 4.63 10.30 14.33
C ALA A 41 3.46 10.85 15.17
N GLY A 42 2.99 10.05 16.13
CA GLY A 42 2.02 10.51 17.14
C GLY A 42 0.57 10.63 16.68
N ALA A 43 -0.30 11.02 17.62
CA ALA A 43 -1.77 10.88 17.51
C ALA A 43 -2.46 11.78 16.46
N GLN A 44 -1.74 12.74 15.86
CA GLN A 44 -2.31 13.77 14.97
C GLN A 44 -1.92 13.56 13.50
N GLY A 45 -0.84 12.83 13.21
CA GLY A 45 -0.35 12.55 11.85
C GLY A 45 -0.75 11.15 11.40
N GLY A 46 -1.56 11.04 10.35
CA GLY A 46 -1.87 9.74 9.75
C GLY A 46 -3.03 8.96 10.38
N ALA A 47 -4.17 9.59 10.66
CA ALA A 47 -5.41 8.86 11.00
C ALA A 47 -5.68 7.69 10.00
N ALA A 48 -5.41 7.93 8.72
CA ALA A 48 -5.46 6.90 7.67
C ALA A 48 -4.41 5.79 7.88
N LEU A 49 -3.18 6.14 8.26
CA LEU A 49 -2.09 5.19 8.54
C LEU A 49 -2.31 4.36 9.80
N THR A 50 -2.98 4.93 10.80
CA THR A 50 -3.37 4.23 12.03
C THR A 50 -4.63 3.39 11.86
N ASN A 51 -5.30 3.45 10.70
CA ASN A 51 -6.51 2.68 10.44
C ASN A 51 -6.21 1.18 10.42
N ALA A 52 -6.75 0.45 11.39
CA ALA A 52 -6.54 -0.99 11.54
C ALA A 52 -7.02 -1.79 10.31
N LYS A 53 -8.08 -1.34 9.63
CA LYS A 53 -8.59 -1.99 8.41
C LYS A 53 -7.62 -1.82 7.25
N LEU A 54 -7.03 -0.63 7.09
CA LEU A 54 -6.00 -0.38 6.11
C LEU A 54 -4.77 -1.25 6.42
N GLN A 55 -4.25 -1.23 7.65
CA GLN A 55 -3.10 -2.05 8.03
C GLN A 55 -3.35 -3.55 7.83
N ALA A 56 -4.54 -4.05 8.17
CA ALA A 56 -4.91 -5.45 7.93
C ALA A 56 -4.97 -5.77 6.44
N THR A 57 -5.43 -4.83 5.62
CA THR A 57 -5.43 -4.97 4.17
C THR A 57 -3.99 -5.01 3.66
N LEU A 58 -3.16 -4.03 4.01
CA LEU A 58 -1.75 -3.94 3.63
C LEU A 58 -0.96 -5.20 3.99
N ARG A 59 -1.16 -5.75 5.20
CA ARG A 59 -0.54 -7.02 5.62
C ARG A 59 -0.96 -8.24 4.80
N ARG A 60 -2.11 -8.19 4.12
CA ARG A 60 -2.54 -9.24 3.18
C ARG A 60 -1.94 -9.07 1.80
N VAL A 61 -1.53 -7.86 1.44
CA VAL A 61 -1.04 -7.53 0.09
C VAL A 61 0.48 -7.41 0.01
N VAL A 62 1.12 -7.04 1.11
CA VAL A 62 2.57 -6.84 1.22
C VAL A 62 3.15 -7.93 2.12
N HIS A 63 4.30 -8.48 1.72
CA HIS A 63 4.96 -9.58 2.42
C HIS A 63 5.31 -9.23 3.87
N ASN A 64 5.89 -8.04 4.10
CA ASN A 64 6.26 -7.58 5.42
C ASN A 64 5.82 -6.13 5.61
N VAL A 65 5.07 -5.87 6.69
CA VAL A 65 4.61 -4.52 7.05
C VAL A 65 5.09 -4.20 8.44
N GLN A 66 5.98 -3.21 8.54
CA GLN A 66 6.47 -2.68 9.79
C GLN A 66 5.86 -1.30 10.05
N VAL A 67 5.47 -1.02 11.29
CA VAL A 67 4.95 0.30 11.68
C VAL A 67 6.02 0.99 12.52
N ALA A 68 6.49 2.15 12.07
CA ALA A 68 7.41 3.02 12.77
C ALA A 68 6.64 4.21 13.35
N ARG A 69 6.68 4.37 14.67
CA ARG A 69 5.94 5.44 15.38
C ARG A 69 6.78 6.68 15.68
N ASP A 70 8.07 6.61 15.42
CA ASP A 70 9.03 7.65 15.70
C ASP A 70 10.23 7.53 14.75
N GLY A 71 11.00 8.61 14.63
CA GLY A 71 12.15 8.69 13.73
C GLY A 71 13.25 7.67 14.03
N ALA A 72 13.38 7.17 15.26
CA ALA A 72 14.37 6.16 15.59
C ALA A 72 13.95 4.77 15.10
N GLN A 73 12.66 4.43 15.21
CA GLN A 73 12.10 3.21 14.60
C GLN A 73 12.21 3.23 13.08
N LEU A 74 11.97 4.40 12.45
CA LEU A 74 12.15 4.56 11.01
C LEU A 74 13.60 4.35 10.61
N ASP A 75 14.54 5.01 11.29
CA ASP A 75 15.98 4.87 11.04
C ASP A 75 16.46 3.42 11.18
N ALA A 76 16.03 2.73 12.24
CA ALA A 76 16.34 1.32 12.44
C ALA A 76 15.79 0.44 11.30
N ALA A 77 14.56 0.70 10.85
CA ALA A 77 13.98 0.00 9.72
C ALA A 77 14.76 0.26 8.42
N LEU A 78 15.11 1.53 8.13
CA LEU A 78 15.89 1.89 6.94
C LEU A 78 17.29 1.28 6.94
N LYS A 79 17.94 1.23 8.12
CA LYS A 79 19.27 0.61 8.30
C LYS A 79 19.26 -0.90 8.13
N SER A 80 18.11 -1.56 8.27
CA SER A 80 17.99 -3.00 7.97
C SER A 80 18.26 -3.33 6.51
N GLY A 81 18.26 -2.33 5.61
CA GLY A 81 18.62 -2.47 4.20
C GLY A 81 17.53 -3.14 3.36
N GLN A 82 16.39 -3.50 3.95
CA GLN A 82 15.36 -4.28 3.28
C GLN A 82 14.10 -3.48 2.94
N VAL A 83 14.05 -2.18 3.22
CA VAL A 83 12.83 -1.37 3.01
C VAL A 83 12.68 -0.96 1.55
N ASP A 84 11.58 -1.39 0.92
CA ASP A 84 11.28 -1.06 -0.48
C ASP A 84 10.37 0.18 -0.57
N VAL A 85 9.37 0.27 0.32
CA VAL A 85 8.36 1.34 0.30
C VAL A 85 8.20 1.92 1.69
N VAL A 86 8.07 3.25 1.77
CA VAL A 86 7.73 3.96 3.00
C VAL A 86 6.44 4.74 2.79
N LEU A 87 5.39 4.36 3.53
CA LEU A 87 4.16 5.14 3.67
C LEU A 87 4.35 6.16 4.79
N ILE A 88 4.11 7.43 4.51
CA ILE A 88 4.33 8.52 5.47
C ILE A 88 3.29 9.62 5.31
N ASP A 89 2.89 10.28 6.40
CA ASP A 89 2.09 11.50 6.29
C ASP A 89 2.94 12.65 5.71
N SER A 90 2.38 13.41 4.78
CA SER A 90 3.02 14.59 4.20
C SER A 90 3.50 15.60 5.26
N ALA A 91 2.80 15.72 6.39
CA ALA A 91 3.17 16.60 7.50
C ALA A 91 4.48 16.17 8.18
N ASP A 92 4.74 14.86 8.19
CA ASP A 92 5.91 14.26 8.82
C ASP A 92 7.12 14.14 7.87
N LEU A 93 6.87 14.24 6.56
CA LEU A 93 7.87 14.02 5.53
C LEU A 93 9.10 14.91 5.69
N ALA A 94 8.90 16.19 6.01
CA ALA A 94 9.98 17.16 6.21
C ALA A 94 10.94 16.75 7.35
N GLY A 95 10.42 16.12 8.41
CA GLY A 95 11.21 15.71 9.57
C GLY A 95 12.13 14.51 9.30
N VAL A 96 11.73 13.64 8.38
CA VAL A 96 12.45 12.37 8.11
C VAL A 96 13.10 12.30 6.73
N THR A 97 12.97 13.36 5.91
CA THR A 97 13.55 13.42 4.55
C THR A 97 15.04 13.06 4.53
N ARG A 98 15.82 13.55 5.50
CA ARG A 98 17.26 13.21 5.59
C ARG A 98 17.51 11.72 5.83
N GLN A 99 16.68 11.07 6.65
CA GLN A 99 16.80 9.64 6.93
C GLN A 99 16.45 8.82 5.69
N LEU A 100 15.38 9.21 4.99
CA LEU A 100 14.95 8.56 3.74
C LEU A 100 15.99 8.70 2.63
N GLN A 101 16.63 9.86 2.51
CA GLN A 101 17.70 10.10 1.52
C GLN A 101 18.99 9.36 1.87
N SER A 102 19.27 9.16 3.15
CA SER A 102 20.47 8.44 3.61
C SER A 102 20.30 6.91 3.60
N ALA A 103 19.09 6.42 3.35
CA ALA A 103 18.81 4.98 3.32
C ALA A 103 19.48 4.31 2.11
N THR A 104 20.28 3.28 2.38
CA THR A 104 20.98 2.50 1.34
C THR A 104 20.02 1.86 0.34
N SER A 105 18.84 1.43 0.79
CA SER A 105 17.81 0.78 -0.03
C SER A 105 17.06 1.73 -0.97
N LYS A 106 17.22 3.06 -0.81
CA LYS A 106 16.49 4.10 -1.57
C LYS A 106 14.99 3.76 -1.70
N PRO A 107 14.24 3.70 -0.59
CA PRO A 107 12.84 3.30 -0.63
C PRO A 107 11.99 4.29 -1.44
N VAL A 108 10.91 3.79 -2.04
CA VAL A 108 9.93 4.64 -2.70
C VAL A 108 9.04 5.25 -1.62
N ILE A 109 8.93 6.57 -1.63
CA ILE A 109 8.19 7.33 -0.64
C ILE A 109 6.76 7.55 -1.14
N LEU A 110 5.77 7.14 -0.35
CA LEU A 110 4.35 7.35 -0.58
C LEU A 110 3.82 8.33 0.47
N PRO A 111 3.86 9.64 0.18
CA PRO A 111 3.29 10.63 1.07
C PRO A 111 1.76 10.61 0.98
N ILE A 112 1.13 10.64 2.15
CA ILE A 112 -0.32 10.71 2.32
C ILE A 112 -0.66 12.12 2.79
N PHE A 113 -1.54 12.76 2.04
CA PHE A 113 -1.99 14.11 2.30
C PHE A 113 -3.37 14.08 2.95
N ALA A 114 -3.47 14.57 4.19
CA ALA A 114 -4.72 14.58 4.95
C ALA A 114 -5.85 15.37 4.28
N LYS A 115 -5.56 16.62 3.88
CA LYS A 115 -6.49 17.53 3.20
C LYS A 115 -5.73 18.44 2.21
N PRO A 116 -5.16 17.90 1.13
CA PRO A 116 -4.46 18.73 0.17
C PRO A 116 -5.46 19.55 -0.66
N SER A 117 -5.14 20.82 -0.92
CA SER A 117 -5.84 21.58 -1.95
C SER A 117 -5.60 20.95 -3.33
N LYS A 118 -6.49 21.18 -4.31
CA LYS A 118 -6.31 20.65 -5.68
C LYS A 118 -4.94 21.01 -6.28
N ALA A 119 -4.47 22.24 -6.04
CA ALA A 119 -3.17 22.71 -6.49
C ALA A 119 -2.01 22.00 -5.79
N GLU A 120 -2.10 21.83 -4.46
CA GLU A 120 -1.10 21.12 -3.66
C GLU A 120 -1.00 19.64 -4.05
N PHE A 121 -2.14 18.98 -4.27
CA PHE A 121 -2.16 17.59 -4.70
C PHE A 121 -1.61 17.41 -6.12
N ALA A 122 -1.87 18.37 -7.02
CA ALA A 122 -1.30 18.33 -8.37
C ALA A 122 0.22 18.59 -8.37
N ALA A 123 0.71 19.46 -7.50
CA ALA A 123 2.14 19.66 -7.30
C ALA A 123 2.79 18.41 -6.67
N ALA A 124 2.16 17.84 -5.64
CA ALA A 124 2.61 16.63 -4.98
C ALA A 124 2.65 15.42 -5.93
N GLN A 125 1.70 15.27 -6.85
CA GLN A 125 1.76 14.20 -7.86
C GLN A 125 2.91 14.37 -8.86
N LYS A 126 3.37 15.60 -9.10
CA LYS A 126 4.54 15.85 -9.95
C LYS A 126 5.84 15.48 -9.26
N GLU A 127 5.94 15.77 -7.96
CA GLU A 127 7.13 15.50 -7.15
C GLU A 127 7.18 14.05 -6.66
N TYR A 128 6.03 13.51 -6.26
CA TYR A 128 5.82 12.15 -5.78
C TYR A 128 4.83 11.45 -6.68
N LYS A 129 5.34 10.54 -7.52
CA LYS A 129 4.55 9.77 -8.49
C LYS A 129 3.38 8.98 -7.85
N PHE A 130 3.44 8.74 -6.54
CA PHE A 130 2.45 7.98 -5.77
C PHE A 130 1.88 8.76 -4.58
N ALA A 131 1.76 10.09 -4.70
CA ALA A 131 1.07 10.89 -3.69
C ALA A 131 -0.38 10.41 -3.50
N LEU A 132 -0.76 10.10 -2.27
CA LEU A 132 -2.09 9.60 -1.90
C LEU A 132 -2.85 10.62 -1.05
N LYS A 133 -4.18 10.58 -1.10
CA LYS A 133 -5.03 11.36 -0.19
C LYS A 133 -5.41 10.50 1.01
N ALA A 134 -5.51 11.09 2.20
CA ALA A 134 -6.01 10.37 3.37
C ALA A 134 -7.45 9.88 3.18
N SER A 135 -8.25 10.62 2.41
CA SER A 135 -9.63 10.25 2.04
C SER A 135 -9.72 9.28 0.86
N ALA A 136 -8.60 8.78 0.33
CA ALA A 136 -8.60 7.80 -0.76
C ALA A 136 -9.13 6.44 -0.27
N ASP A 137 -9.71 5.67 -1.18
CA ASP A 137 -10.23 4.34 -0.86
C ASP A 137 -9.10 3.32 -0.65
N ASP A 138 -9.38 2.24 0.10
CA ASP A 138 -8.43 1.13 0.35
C ASP A 138 -7.80 0.61 -0.95
N PHE A 139 -8.54 0.64 -2.08
CA PHE A 139 -8.05 0.23 -3.39
C PHE A 139 -6.99 1.16 -3.97
N GLU A 140 -7.13 2.48 -3.82
CA GLU A 140 -6.14 3.45 -4.29
C GLU A 140 -4.83 3.32 -3.51
N TYR A 141 -4.92 3.10 -2.19
CA TYR A 141 -3.75 2.81 -1.37
C TYR A 141 -2.99 1.60 -1.89
N VAL A 142 -3.71 0.49 -2.11
CA VAL A 142 -3.07 -0.74 -2.57
C VAL A 142 -2.52 -0.59 -3.99
N ALA A 143 -3.24 0.07 -4.90
CA ALA A 143 -2.77 0.30 -6.27
C ALA A 143 -1.50 1.16 -6.32
N ALA A 144 -1.42 2.21 -5.49
CA ALA A 144 -0.22 3.04 -5.41
C ALA A 144 0.97 2.26 -4.83
N ILE A 145 0.74 1.43 -3.80
CA ILE A 145 1.78 0.58 -3.22
C ILE A 145 2.25 -0.47 -4.25
N ASP A 146 1.34 -1.06 -5.03
CA ASP A 146 1.66 -1.99 -6.11
C ASP A 146 2.58 -1.39 -7.16
N GLU A 147 2.23 -0.21 -7.66
CA GLU A 147 3.03 0.48 -8.67
C GLU A 147 4.39 0.91 -8.11
N ALA A 148 4.44 1.34 -6.84
CA ALA A 148 5.70 1.64 -6.14
C ALA A 148 6.59 0.41 -6.00
N MET A 149 6.01 -0.74 -5.63
CA MET A 149 6.72 -2.01 -5.52
C MET A 149 7.20 -2.49 -6.89
N LYS A 150 6.40 -2.36 -7.95
CA LYS A 150 6.83 -2.66 -9.33
C LYS A 150 8.00 -1.80 -9.79
N LEU A 151 8.03 -0.51 -9.41
CA LEU A 151 9.17 0.34 -9.69
C LEU A 151 10.43 -0.12 -8.94
N GLN A 152 10.31 -0.52 -7.67
CA GLN A 152 11.44 -1.04 -6.91
C GLN A 152 11.93 -2.40 -7.39
N LEU A 153 11.04 -3.28 -7.81
CA LEU A 153 11.43 -4.56 -8.41
C LEU A 153 12.24 -4.35 -9.69
N LYS A 154 11.86 -3.35 -10.51
CA LYS A 154 12.59 -2.96 -11.72
C LYS A 154 13.96 -2.35 -11.42
N THR A 155 14.12 -1.58 -10.33
CA THR A 155 15.43 -1.04 -9.95
C THR A 155 16.35 -2.15 -9.41
N ARG A 156 15.81 -3.10 -8.63
CA ARG A 156 16.53 -4.26 -8.10
C ARG A 156 16.97 -5.26 -9.17
N THR A 157 16.12 -5.59 -10.14
CA THR A 157 16.47 -6.53 -11.22
C THR A 157 17.44 -5.97 -12.27
N LYS A 158 17.69 -4.66 -12.23
CA LYS A 158 18.62 -3.97 -13.14
C LYS A 158 19.95 -3.62 -12.48
N SER A 159 20.12 -3.92 -11.19
CA SER A 159 21.40 -3.85 -10.46
C SER A 159 22.05 -5.22 -10.40
#